data_AF-A0A2D7BYT2-F1
#
_entry.id   AF-A0A2D7BYT2-F1
#
_cell.length_a   1.000
_cell.length_b   1.000
_cell.length_c   1.000
_cell.angle_alpha   90.00
_cell.angle_beta   90.00
_cell.angle_gamma   90.00
#
_symmetry.space_group_name_H-M   'P 1'
#
loop_
_entity.id
_entity.type
_entity.pdbx_description
1 polymer ?
#
loop_
_entity_poly.entity_id
_entity_poly.type
_entity_poly.pdbx_seq_one_letter_code
_entity_poly.pdbx_strand_id
1 'polypeptide(L)'
;MPLPATPTVPEQQAPTAKPAIEALPPSAAPQPEVEVEETESYSGLYAKKSGKPLQQVYGHIDRISQGEIGSLLERYSDRFGHELDRDIIVMRKDDRIEKIAEIRDSPTVQLLNQEEEEESHLDGETLVELNSQLETVEGELRRLKPEYQAAKQDGDRELLRELRPSLEQLMSERKLIKAVIAGEADLDELLSSAEDDDDGDYEEEETYVAEPDYEEDEDEEDDDEDDEEDLFIDFVSIIDTFLGELPADQVTAFTKSAGFDTYRTVASDPESADDDDRAEFFTVVDTLLGGMPDDAVIEFTQSENFEIYRAIGAIYS
;
A
#
# COMPACT_ATOMS: atom_id res chain seq x y z
N MET A 1 86.79 -33.83 -43.72
CA MET A 1 88.25 -33.56 -43.65
C MET A 1 88.44 -32.08 -43.97
N PRO A 2 89.29 -31.26 -43.30
CA PRO A 2 89.87 -31.18 -41.93
C PRO A 2 89.25 -29.97 -41.13
N LEU A 3 89.14 -29.96 -39.78
CA LEU A 3 90.06 -29.40 -38.72
C LEU A 3 90.42 -27.89 -38.83
N PRO A 4 90.76 -27.16 -37.74
CA PRO A 4 90.29 -27.19 -36.34
C PRO A 4 90.21 -25.81 -35.59
N ALA A 5 89.46 -25.80 -34.48
CA ALA A 5 89.73 -25.28 -33.12
C ALA A 5 90.23 -23.83 -32.77
N THR A 6 89.36 -23.10 -32.04
CA THR A 6 89.57 -22.43 -30.72
C THR A 6 90.31 -21.06 -30.64
N PRO A 7 90.37 -20.37 -29.47
CA PRO A 7 89.34 -19.46 -28.94
C PRO A 7 89.94 -18.14 -28.40
N THR A 8 89.13 -17.13 -28.03
CA THR A 8 89.56 -16.12 -27.03
C THR A 8 88.36 -15.47 -26.32
N VAL A 9 88.55 -15.30 -25.01
CA VAL A 9 87.76 -14.61 -23.97
C VAL A 9 88.80 -13.73 -23.24
N PRO A 10 88.51 -12.71 -22.40
CA PRO A 10 87.35 -11.79 -22.20
C PRO A 10 87.77 -10.29 -22.24
N GLU A 11 86.84 -9.32 -22.15
CA GLU A 11 86.95 -8.25 -21.13
C GLU A 11 85.63 -7.49 -20.91
N GLN A 12 85.49 -6.95 -19.69
CA GLN A 12 84.29 -6.44 -19.02
C GLN A 12 83.73 -5.14 -19.63
N GLN A 13 82.40 -4.98 -19.60
CA GLN A 13 81.73 -3.70 -19.79
C GLN A 13 81.19 -3.18 -18.45
N ALA A 14 81.56 -1.95 -18.09
CA ALA A 14 80.88 -1.10 -17.13
C ALA A 14 80.21 0.07 -17.90
N PRO A 15 79.15 0.68 -17.35
CA PRO A 15 77.97 1.06 -18.13
C PRO A 15 77.99 2.52 -18.56
N THR A 16 77.53 2.82 -19.78
CA THR A 16 77.26 4.19 -20.23
C THR A 16 75.86 4.32 -20.83
N ALA A 17 75.20 5.40 -20.36
CA ALA A 17 74.27 6.28 -21.05
C ALA A 17 72.94 5.72 -21.64
N LYS A 18 71.86 6.42 -21.26
CA LYS A 18 70.46 6.26 -21.72
C LYS A 18 70.31 6.36 -23.26
N PRO A 19 69.38 5.61 -23.90
CA PRO A 19 68.81 5.99 -25.19
C PRO A 19 67.51 6.80 -24.95
N ALA A 20 67.43 8.04 -25.46
CA ALA A 20 66.99 8.42 -26.81
C ALA A 20 65.45 8.36 -26.94
N ILE A 21 64.83 9.52 -26.68
CA ILE A 21 63.41 9.78 -26.90
C ILE A 21 63.24 10.11 -28.39
N GLU A 22 62.43 9.30 -29.06
CA GLU A 22 62.05 9.46 -30.47
C GLU A 22 61.09 10.64 -30.63
N ALA A 23 61.34 11.46 -31.65
CA ALA A 23 60.78 12.79 -31.82
C ALA A 23 59.30 12.79 -32.23
N LEU A 24 58.47 13.57 -31.52
CA LEU A 24 57.13 13.97 -31.94
C LEU A 24 57.19 15.15 -32.94
N PRO A 25 56.26 15.24 -33.91
CA PRO A 25 56.09 16.41 -34.81
C PRO A 25 55.47 17.62 -34.08
N PRO A 26 55.49 18.84 -34.69
CA PRO A 26 55.63 20.10 -33.96
C PRO A 26 54.36 20.63 -33.29
N SER A 27 54.61 21.39 -32.22
CA SER A 27 53.68 22.17 -31.40
C SER A 27 52.65 22.94 -32.23
N ALA A 28 51.36 22.67 -31.99
CA ALA A 28 50.29 23.58 -32.35
C ALA A 28 50.43 24.90 -31.56
N ALA A 29 50.07 26.00 -32.19
CA ALA A 29 50.11 27.36 -31.64
C ALA A 29 49.16 27.50 -30.42
N PRO A 30 49.42 28.44 -29.50
CA PRO A 30 48.55 28.70 -28.36
C PRO A 30 47.19 29.19 -28.85
N GLN A 31 46.12 28.46 -28.48
CA GLN A 31 44.75 28.92 -28.58
C GLN A 31 44.46 29.89 -27.43
N PRO A 32 43.58 30.89 -27.63
CA PRO A 32 43.29 31.90 -26.61
C PRO A 32 42.65 31.24 -25.38
N GLU A 33 43.08 31.66 -24.19
CA GLU A 33 42.36 31.43 -22.94
C GLU A 33 40.94 31.95 -23.09
N VAL A 34 39.97 31.04 -23.01
CA VAL A 34 38.56 31.40 -22.86
C VAL A 34 38.33 31.42 -21.35
N GLU A 35 38.19 32.60 -20.77
CA GLU A 35 37.61 32.76 -19.44
C GLU A 35 36.20 32.17 -19.50
N VAL A 36 36.02 31.02 -18.85
CA VAL A 36 34.70 30.41 -18.67
C VAL A 36 34.12 31.07 -17.43
N GLU A 37 33.16 31.97 -17.64
CA GLU A 37 32.35 32.48 -16.54
C GLU A 37 31.64 31.30 -15.88
N GLU A 38 31.78 31.19 -14.55
CA GLU A 38 31.07 30.22 -13.73
C GLU A 38 29.59 30.56 -13.72
N THR A 39 28.86 30.09 -14.73
CA THR A 39 27.42 29.84 -14.56
C THR A 39 27.30 28.54 -13.78
N GLU A 40 26.52 28.52 -12.70
CA GLU A 40 26.19 27.33 -11.90
C GLU A 40 25.48 26.26 -12.74
N SER A 41 26.22 25.61 -13.62
CA SER A 41 25.72 24.56 -14.51
C SER A 41 25.89 23.20 -13.84
N TYR A 42 24.83 22.41 -13.90
CA TYR A 42 24.69 21.06 -13.34
C TYR A 42 25.84 20.10 -13.69
N SER A 43 26.57 20.37 -14.77
CA SER A 43 27.80 19.66 -15.16
C SER A 43 28.92 19.69 -14.10
N GLY A 44 28.94 20.69 -13.21
CA GLY A 44 29.91 20.81 -12.12
C GLY A 44 29.71 19.79 -10.99
N LEU A 45 28.50 19.26 -10.81
CA LEU A 45 28.16 18.31 -9.73
C LEU A 45 28.83 16.94 -9.91
N TYR A 46 29.15 16.56 -11.15
CA TYR A 46 29.85 15.32 -11.49
C TYR A 46 31.34 15.53 -11.80
N ALA A 47 31.86 16.74 -11.60
CA ALA A 47 33.29 16.99 -11.75
C ALA A 47 34.06 16.10 -10.76
N LYS A 48 35.04 15.36 -11.29
CA LYS A 48 35.80 14.33 -10.57
C LYS A 48 36.57 14.94 -9.40
N LYS A 49 35.94 14.96 -8.21
CA LYS A 49 36.52 15.41 -6.93
C LYS A 49 37.70 14.55 -6.45
N SER A 50 37.94 13.39 -7.06
CA SER A 50 39.04 12.49 -6.71
C SER A 50 40.10 12.48 -7.81
N GLY A 51 41.30 12.99 -7.50
CA GLY A 51 42.48 12.92 -8.38
C GLY A 51 43.08 11.51 -8.53
N LYS A 52 42.40 10.46 -8.06
CA LYS A 52 42.83 9.06 -8.19
C LYS A 52 42.15 8.42 -9.41
N PRO A 53 42.86 7.60 -10.19
CA PRO A 53 42.28 6.95 -11.37
C PRO A 53 41.10 6.04 -10.98
N LEU A 54 40.04 6.04 -11.79
CA LEU A 54 38.77 5.32 -11.56
C LEU A 54 39.00 3.84 -11.16
N GLN A 55 39.99 3.21 -11.78
CA GLN A 55 40.40 1.83 -11.53
C GLN A 55 40.88 1.57 -10.07
N GLN A 56 41.43 2.56 -9.37
CA GLN A 56 41.78 2.43 -7.94
C GLN A 56 40.59 2.58 -7.00
N VAL A 57 39.57 3.33 -7.41
CA VAL A 57 38.32 3.50 -6.64
C VAL A 57 37.51 2.19 -6.69
N TYR A 58 37.45 1.55 -7.86
CA TYR A 58 36.78 0.25 -8.02
C TYR A 58 37.66 -0.97 -7.71
N GLY A 59 38.99 -0.84 -7.74
CA GLY A 59 39.93 -1.95 -7.46
C GLY A 59 39.97 -2.41 -6.00
N HIS A 60 39.22 -1.75 -5.11
CA HIS A 60 39.03 -2.24 -3.73
C HIS A 60 38.01 -3.39 -3.65
N ILE A 61 37.20 -3.58 -4.69
CA ILE A 61 36.18 -4.64 -4.73
C ILE A 61 36.84 -6.01 -4.93
N ASP A 62 37.96 -6.06 -5.68
CA ASP A 62 38.65 -7.31 -6.00
C ASP A 62 39.65 -7.76 -4.92
N ARG A 63 39.78 -7.01 -3.81
CA ARG A 63 40.59 -7.45 -2.65
C ARG A 63 39.78 -8.21 -1.60
N ILE A 64 38.47 -8.33 -1.81
CA ILE A 64 37.55 -9.19 -1.02
C ILE A 64 37.44 -10.59 -1.67
N SER A 65 38.06 -10.83 -2.84
CA SER A 65 37.89 -12.04 -3.67
C SER A 65 38.77 -13.25 -3.32
N GLN A 66 39.28 -13.36 -2.08
CA GLN A 66 39.88 -14.61 -1.57
C GLN A 66 38.89 -15.49 -0.79
N GLY A 67 37.66 -15.58 -1.28
CA GLY A 67 36.69 -16.56 -0.80
C GLY A 67 35.59 -16.65 -1.83
N GLU A 68 35.49 -17.80 -2.47
CA GLU A 68 34.47 -18.21 -3.45
C GLU A 68 33.12 -17.52 -3.18
N ILE A 69 32.88 -16.44 -3.91
CA ILE A 69 31.65 -15.67 -3.85
C ILE A 69 30.76 -16.29 -4.91
N GLY A 70 29.77 -17.08 -4.49
CA GLY A 70 28.70 -17.53 -5.38
C GLY A 70 28.09 -16.35 -6.16
N SER A 71 27.30 -16.68 -7.20
CA SER A 71 26.60 -15.67 -8.01
C SER A 71 25.97 -14.59 -7.14
N LEU A 72 25.90 -13.36 -7.66
CA LEU A 72 25.14 -12.27 -7.02
C LEU A 72 23.73 -12.74 -6.65
N LEU A 73 23.13 -13.65 -7.43
CA LEU A 73 21.85 -14.28 -7.11
C LEU A 73 21.88 -15.17 -5.85
N GLU A 74 22.93 -15.98 -5.67
CA GLU A 74 23.10 -16.88 -4.51
C GLU A 74 23.27 -16.10 -3.19
N ARG A 75 23.92 -14.92 -3.25
CA ARG A 75 24.11 -14.05 -2.08
C ARG A 75 22.86 -13.31 -1.62
N TYR A 76 21.91 -13.12 -2.53
CA TYR A 76 20.65 -12.43 -2.25
C TYR A 76 19.49 -13.41 -2.10
N SER A 77 19.71 -14.69 -2.43
CA SER A 77 18.76 -15.78 -2.16
C SER A 77 18.40 -15.93 -0.67
N ASP A 78 19.26 -15.46 0.23
CA ASP A 78 19.04 -15.52 1.70
C ASP A 78 18.42 -14.22 2.26
N ARG A 79 18.29 -13.18 1.42
CA ARG A 79 17.66 -11.88 1.79
C ARG A 79 16.22 -11.76 1.33
N PHE A 80 15.75 -12.71 0.52
CA PHE A 80 14.37 -12.79 0.06
C PHE A 80 13.83 -14.19 0.38
N GLY A 81 12.85 -14.25 1.30
CA GLY A 81 12.07 -15.47 1.54
C GLY A 81 12.76 -16.59 2.33
N HIS A 82 13.53 -16.27 3.38
CA HIS A 82 14.00 -17.29 4.32
C HIS A 82 12.83 -17.80 5.20
N GLU A 83 12.75 -19.12 5.43
CA GLU A 83 11.77 -19.75 6.34
C GLU A 83 11.75 -19.07 7.71
N LEU A 84 12.92 -18.68 8.23
CA LEU A 84 13.02 -17.95 9.50
C LEU A 84 12.36 -16.57 9.45
N ASP A 85 12.40 -15.85 8.33
CA ASP A 85 11.81 -14.52 8.23
C ASP A 85 10.29 -14.61 8.18
N ARG A 86 9.77 -15.63 7.48
CA ARG A 86 8.35 -16.02 7.56
C ARG A 86 7.97 -16.36 9.01
N ASP A 87 8.76 -17.17 9.69
CA ASP A 87 8.52 -17.54 11.10
C ASP A 87 8.59 -16.30 12.02
N ILE A 88 9.51 -15.36 11.76
CA ILE A 88 9.62 -14.10 12.51
C ILE A 88 8.38 -13.24 12.28
N ILE A 89 7.85 -13.16 11.06
CA ILE A 89 6.63 -12.41 10.75
C ILE A 89 5.44 -13.03 11.47
N VAL A 90 5.30 -14.36 11.42
CA VAL A 90 4.23 -15.08 12.14
C VAL A 90 4.36 -14.85 13.65
N MET A 91 5.56 -15.03 14.23
CA MET A 91 5.77 -14.76 15.66
C MET A 91 5.44 -13.31 16.05
N ARG A 92 5.84 -12.33 15.23
CA ARG A 92 5.49 -10.92 15.48
C ARG A 92 3.99 -10.65 15.34
N LYS A 93 3.30 -11.34 14.43
CA LYS A 93 1.84 -11.26 14.30
C LYS A 93 1.17 -11.86 15.53
N ASP A 94 1.60 -13.05 15.96
CA ASP A 94 1.10 -13.72 17.16
C ASP A 94 1.33 -12.89 18.43
N ASP A 95 2.53 -12.30 18.60
CA ASP A 95 2.85 -11.42 19.74
C ASP A 95 1.93 -10.18 19.78
N ARG A 96 1.58 -9.62 18.61
CA ARG A 96 0.63 -8.49 18.53
C ARG A 96 -0.79 -8.94 18.89
N ILE A 97 -1.22 -10.10 18.39
CA ILE A 97 -2.54 -10.67 18.68
C ILE A 97 -2.65 -10.99 20.18
N GLU A 98 -1.65 -11.61 20.80
CA GLU A 98 -1.62 -11.89 22.24
C GLU A 98 -1.73 -10.61 23.06
N LYS A 99 -1.02 -9.55 22.66
CA LYS A 99 -1.09 -8.25 23.34
C LYS A 99 -2.46 -7.58 23.18
N ILE A 100 -3.08 -7.67 22.01
CA ILE A 100 -4.44 -7.16 21.77
C ILE A 100 -5.45 -7.95 22.63
N ALA A 101 -5.33 -9.27 22.67
CA ALA A 101 -6.16 -10.13 23.49
C ALA A 101 -5.98 -9.83 24.99
N GLU A 102 -4.74 -9.60 25.46
CA GLU A 102 -4.47 -9.20 26.85
C GLU A 102 -5.15 -7.85 27.19
N ILE A 103 -5.13 -6.88 26.28
CA ILE A 103 -5.83 -5.60 26.47
C ILE A 103 -7.34 -5.81 26.52
N ARG A 104 -7.91 -6.61 25.60
CA ARG A 104 -9.34 -6.91 25.53
C ARG A 104 -9.84 -7.64 26.78
N ASP A 105 -9.08 -8.62 27.25
CA ASP A 105 -9.43 -9.45 28.40
C ASP A 105 -9.06 -8.78 29.74
N SER A 106 -8.30 -7.68 29.71
CA SER A 106 -7.98 -6.89 30.89
C SER A 106 -9.25 -6.22 31.46
N PRO A 107 -9.54 -6.35 32.76
CA PRO A 107 -10.70 -5.71 33.36
C PRO A 107 -10.61 -4.18 33.25
N THR A 108 -11.57 -3.56 32.57
CA THR A 108 -11.65 -2.11 32.46
C THR A 108 -11.96 -1.50 33.83
N VAL A 109 -11.05 -0.66 34.36
CA VAL A 109 -11.28 0.08 35.60
C VAL A 109 -11.85 1.45 35.26
N GLN A 110 -13.15 1.63 35.50
CA GLN A 110 -13.78 2.95 35.43
C GLN A 110 -13.38 3.77 36.66
N LEU A 111 -12.68 4.88 36.43
CA LEU A 111 -12.38 5.86 37.46
C LEU A 111 -13.67 6.64 37.78
N LEU A 112 -14.39 6.23 38.82
CA LEU A 112 -15.44 7.06 39.41
C LEU A 112 -14.75 8.32 40.00
N ASN A 113 -14.96 9.47 39.35
CA ASN A 113 -14.48 10.83 39.66
C ASN A 113 -13.36 11.39 38.75
N GLN A 114 -13.47 11.18 37.44
CA GLN A 114 -12.92 12.12 36.48
C GLN A 114 -14.07 12.49 35.55
N GLU A 115 -14.73 13.61 35.87
CA GLU A 115 -15.49 14.37 34.88
C GLU A 115 -14.46 14.90 33.87
N GLU A 116 -13.97 14.02 33.00
CA GLU A 116 -13.51 14.43 31.67
C GLU A 116 -14.77 14.38 30.82
N GLU A 117 -15.50 15.48 30.86
CA GLU A 117 -16.22 15.95 29.68
C GLU A 117 -15.16 16.15 28.59
N GLU A 118 -14.79 15.07 27.91
CA GLU A 118 -14.54 15.16 26.47
C GLU A 118 -15.91 15.44 25.84
N GLU A 119 -16.42 16.66 26.06
CA GLU A 119 -17.46 17.22 25.22
C GLU A 119 -16.88 17.14 23.80
N SER A 120 -17.46 16.29 22.95
CA SER A 120 -17.23 16.38 21.52
C SER A 120 -17.35 17.86 21.17
N HIS A 121 -16.31 18.43 20.55
CA HIS A 121 -16.27 19.86 20.22
C HIS A 121 -17.44 20.29 19.32
N LEU A 122 -18.16 19.30 18.79
CA LEU A 122 -19.33 19.35 17.94
C LEU A 122 -20.58 18.98 18.75
N ASP A 123 -21.67 19.73 18.54
CA ASP A 123 -22.97 19.34 19.07
C ASP A 123 -23.51 18.11 18.31
N GLY A 124 -24.41 17.34 18.94
CA GLY A 124 -24.94 16.10 18.35
C GLY A 124 -25.73 16.30 17.05
N GLU A 125 -26.31 17.49 16.80
CA GLU A 125 -26.99 17.79 15.53
C GLU A 125 -25.95 18.05 14.42
N THR A 126 -24.90 18.82 14.70
CA THR A 126 -23.79 19.08 13.76
C THR A 126 -23.03 17.80 13.38
N LEU A 127 -22.84 16.89 14.34
CA LEU A 127 -22.21 15.60 14.08
C LEU A 127 -23.04 14.75 13.10
N VAL A 128 -24.37 14.74 13.26
CA VAL A 128 -25.27 14.01 12.35
C VAL A 128 -25.25 14.63 10.95
N GLU A 129 -25.24 15.96 10.85
CA GLU A 129 -25.14 16.65 9.56
C GLU A 129 -23.83 16.35 8.84
N LEU A 130 -22.69 16.43 9.54
CA LEU A 130 -21.36 16.12 8.98
C LEU A 130 -21.26 14.67 8.52
N ASN A 131 -21.82 13.71 9.27
CA ASN A 131 -21.87 12.31 8.84
C ASN A 131 -22.72 12.12 7.57
N SER A 132 -23.85 12.83 7.46
CA SER A 132 -24.67 12.79 6.24
C SER A 132 -23.96 13.41 5.03
N GLN A 133 -23.18 14.48 5.24
CA GLN A 133 -22.34 15.08 4.19
C GLN A 133 -21.22 14.12 3.78
N LEU A 134 -20.56 13.49 4.75
CA LEU A 134 -19.52 12.48 4.51
C LEU A 134 -20.03 11.32 3.65
N GLU A 135 -21.21 10.77 3.98
CA GLU A 135 -21.83 9.68 3.21
C GLU A 135 -22.10 10.09 1.75
N THR A 136 -22.54 11.34 1.55
CA THR A 136 -22.80 11.88 0.20
C THR A 136 -21.50 11.97 -0.60
N VAL A 137 -20.45 12.55 -0.02
CA VAL A 137 -19.12 12.69 -0.65
C VAL A 137 -18.51 11.33 -0.95
N GLU A 138 -18.59 10.37 -0.03
CA GLU A 138 -18.09 9.01 -0.24
C GLU A 138 -18.85 8.25 -1.33
N GLY A 139 -20.17 8.45 -1.43
CA GLY A 139 -20.99 7.93 -2.52
C GLY A 139 -20.58 8.47 -3.89
N GLU A 140 -20.27 9.77 -3.98
CA GLU A 140 -19.78 10.38 -5.21
C GLU A 140 -18.37 9.89 -5.58
N LEU A 141 -17.47 9.75 -4.61
CA LEU A 141 -16.15 9.16 -4.82
C LEU A 141 -16.23 7.72 -5.31
N ARG A 142 -17.09 6.88 -4.71
CA ARG A 142 -17.30 5.49 -5.13
C ARG A 142 -17.80 5.39 -6.58
N ARG A 143 -18.55 6.40 -7.04
CA ARG A 143 -19.02 6.49 -8.43
C ARG A 143 -17.95 6.99 -9.40
N LEU A 144 -17.19 8.02 -9.04
CA LEU A 144 -16.25 8.70 -9.94
C LEU A 144 -14.87 8.02 -10.03
N LYS A 145 -14.39 7.38 -8.94
CA LYS A 145 -13.12 6.63 -8.93
C LYS A 145 -13.04 5.56 -10.03
N PRO A 146 -14.03 4.66 -10.21
CA PRO A 146 -13.95 3.65 -11.27
C PRO A 146 -14.01 4.27 -12.68
N GLU A 147 -14.76 5.36 -12.86
CA GLU A 147 -14.82 6.09 -14.14
C GLU A 147 -13.46 6.73 -14.49
N TYR A 148 -12.77 7.29 -13.50
CA TYR A 148 -11.42 7.81 -13.65
C TYR A 148 -10.40 6.71 -13.98
N GLN A 149 -10.48 5.56 -13.30
CA GLN A 149 -9.60 4.42 -13.57
C GLN A 149 -9.83 3.86 -14.98
N ALA A 150 -11.09 3.73 -15.43
CA ALA A 150 -11.42 3.32 -16.78
C ALA A 150 -10.87 4.31 -17.82
N ALA A 151 -11.04 5.63 -17.61
CA ALA A 151 -10.49 6.64 -18.50
C ALA A 151 -8.95 6.66 -18.50
N LYS A 152 -8.31 6.34 -17.36
CA LYS A 152 -6.85 6.17 -17.27
C LYS A 152 -6.38 4.97 -18.08
N GLN A 153 -7.10 3.85 -18.03
CA GLN A 153 -6.81 2.64 -18.80
C GLN A 153 -7.02 2.84 -20.31
N ASP A 154 -8.10 3.55 -20.70
CA ASP A 154 -8.42 3.86 -22.10
C ASP A 154 -7.56 5.01 -22.66
N GLY A 155 -6.85 5.73 -21.78
CA GLY A 155 -6.02 6.87 -22.15
C GLY A 155 -6.81 8.10 -22.59
N ASP A 156 -8.07 8.22 -22.14
CA ASP A 156 -8.96 9.33 -22.49
C ASP A 156 -8.57 10.60 -21.72
N ARG A 157 -7.72 11.41 -22.35
CA ARG A 157 -7.19 12.64 -21.76
C ARG A 157 -8.23 13.74 -21.55
N GLU A 158 -9.32 13.74 -22.31
CA GLU A 158 -10.39 14.74 -22.14
C GLU A 158 -11.18 14.43 -20.88
N LEU A 159 -11.59 13.18 -20.72
CA LEU A 159 -12.33 12.70 -19.56
C LEU A 159 -11.50 12.82 -18.26
N LEU A 160 -10.21 12.47 -18.31
CA LEU A 160 -9.30 12.64 -17.17
C LEU A 160 -9.14 14.12 -16.75
N ARG A 161 -9.17 15.06 -17.69
CA ARG A 161 -9.08 16.49 -17.39
C ARG A 161 -10.33 17.00 -16.68
N GLU A 162 -11.48 16.41 -16.98
CA GLU A 162 -12.77 16.73 -16.34
C GLU A 162 -12.88 16.10 -14.95
N LEU A 163 -12.49 14.84 -14.78
CA LEU A 163 -12.64 14.10 -13.52
C LEU A 163 -11.64 14.47 -12.42
N ARG A 164 -10.40 14.85 -12.79
CA ARG A 164 -9.36 15.19 -11.81
C ARG A 164 -9.77 16.27 -10.80
N PRO A 165 -10.20 17.47 -11.22
CA PRO A 165 -10.54 18.52 -10.26
C PRO A 165 -11.71 18.10 -9.36
N SER A 166 -12.72 17.40 -9.89
CA SER A 166 -13.84 16.91 -9.07
C SER A 166 -13.42 15.87 -8.05
N LEU A 167 -12.54 14.94 -8.41
CA LEU A 167 -12.05 13.92 -7.47
C LEU A 167 -11.16 14.52 -6.40
N GLU A 168 -10.29 15.47 -6.76
CA GLU A 168 -9.42 16.17 -5.82
C GLU A 168 -10.23 16.97 -4.79
N GLN A 169 -11.26 17.67 -5.25
CA GLN A 169 -12.20 18.39 -4.38
C GLN A 169 -12.93 17.45 -3.42
N LEU A 170 -13.53 16.37 -3.93
CA LEU A 170 -14.26 15.42 -3.07
C LEU A 170 -13.34 14.70 -2.09
N MET A 171 -12.10 14.41 -2.48
CA MET A 171 -11.10 13.80 -1.59
C MET A 171 -10.66 14.76 -0.48
N SER A 172 -10.45 16.03 -0.79
CA SER A 172 -10.09 17.05 0.21
C SER A 172 -11.24 17.31 1.17
N GLU A 173 -12.47 17.41 0.67
CA GLU A 173 -13.68 17.55 1.47
C GLU A 173 -13.89 16.34 2.40
N ARG A 174 -13.79 15.10 1.89
CA ARG A 174 -13.87 13.87 2.70
C ARG A 174 -12.85 13.91 3.84
N LYS A 175 -11.60 14.27 3.53
CA LYS A 175 -10.52 14.31 4.51
C LYS A 175 -10.81 15.33 5.60
N LEU A 176 -11.29 16.51 5.21
CA LEU A 176 -11.56 17.60 6.15
C LEU A 176 -12.77 17.30 7.03
N ILE A 177 -13.84 16.75 6.48
CA ILE A 177 -15.02 16.31 7.26
C ILE A 177 -14.61 15.22 8.25
N LYS A 178 -13.80 14.24 7.84
CA LYS A 178 -13.29 13.20 8.75
C LYS A 178 -12.41 13.78 9.87
N ALA A 179 -11.52 14.71 9.55
CA ALA A 179 -10.67 15.36 10.54
C ALA A 179 -11.51 16.17 11.57
N VAL A 180 -12.56 16.86 11.12
CA VAL A 180 -13.47 17.59 12.01
C VAL A 180 -14.28 16.63 12.90
N ILE A 181 -14.82 15.54 12.34
CA ILE A 181 -15.55 14.52 13.11
C ILE A 181 -14.65 13.85 14.16
N ALA A 182 -13.39 13.57 13.81
CA ALA A 182 -12.40 13.00 14.72
C ALA A 182 -11.88 13.99 15.79
N GLY A 183 -12.23 15.28 15.69
CA GLY A 183 -11.74 16.33 16.57
C GLY A 183 -10.28 16.73 16.33
N GLU A 184 -9.72 16.37 15.17
CA GLU A 184 -8.36 16.74 14.75
C GLU A 184 -8.31 18.12 14.07
N ALA A 185 -9.42 18.56 13.48
CA ALA A 185 -9.58 19.86 12.83
C ALA A 185 -10.77 20.64 13.41
N ASP A 186 -10.68 21.97 13.37
CA ASP A 186 -11.76 22.85 13.82
C ASP A 186 -12.82 23.03 12.73
N LEU A 187 -14.08 23.24 13.14
CA LEU A 187 -15.20 23.48 12.21
C LEU A 187 -14.98 24.73 11.33
N ASP A 188 -14.23 25.72 11.81
CA ASP A 188 -13.86 26.91 11.06
C ASP A 188 -12.96 26.59 9.84
N GLU A 189 -12.14 25.53 9.91
CA GLU A 189 -11.29 25.11 8.80
C GLU A 189 -12.12 24.56 7.64
N LEU A 190 -13.15 23.75 7.96
CA LEU A 190 -14.15 23.26 7.00
C LEU A 190 -14.85 24.42 6.28
N LEU A 191 -15.33 25.42 7.04
CA LEU A 191 -16.01 26.58 6.49
C LEU A 191 -15.09 27.47 5.63
N SER A 192 -13.83 27.65 6.05
CA SER A 192 -12.86 28.43 5.25
C SER A 192 -12.50 27.76 3.93
N SER A 193 -12.38 26.43 3.90
CA SER A 193 -12.11 25.68 2.66
C SER A 193 -13.24 25.78 1.64
N ALA A 194 -14.48 25.96 2.10
CA ALA A 194 -15.65 26.17 1.24
C ALA A 194 -15.76 27.62 0.71
N GLU A 195 -14.99 28.57 1.27
CA GLU A 195 -15.01 29.99 0.92
C GLU A 195 -13.80 30.45 0.08
N ASP A 196 -12.69 29.69 0.05
CA ASP A 196 -11.43 30.05 -0.61
C ASP A 196 -11.31 29.61 -2.09
N ASP A 197 -12.43 29.38 -2.78
CA ASP A 197 -12.48 29.08 -4.22
C ASP A 197 -12.23 30.32 -5.14
N ASP A 198 -11.62 31.40 -4.62
CA ASP A 198 -11.33 32.63 -5.38
C ASP A 198 -10.01 33.32 -4.97
N ASP A 199 -8.86 32.62 -4.91
CA ASP A 199 -7.54 33.25 -5.20
C ASP A 199 -6.44 32.19 -5.39
N GLY A 200 -6.48 31.47 -6.52
CA GLY A 200 -5.35 30.66 -7.00
C GLY A 200 -4.84 31.21 -8.30
N ASP A 201 -3.97 32.21 -8.23
CA ASP A 201 -3.25 32.87 -9.34
C ASP A 201 -2.81 31.88 -10.42
N TYR A 202 -3.55 31.86 -11.54
CA TYR A 202 -3.26 31.05 -12.71
C TYR A 202 -2.14 31.70 -13.53
N GLU A 203 -0.88 31.52 -13.14
CA GLU A 203 0.21 31.63 -14.10
C GLU A 203 0.25 30.35 -14.95
N GLU A 204 -0.28 30.47 -16.16
CA GLU A 204 -0.14 29.54 -17.28
C GLU A 204 1.35 29.37 -17.64
N GLU A 205 2.11 28.64 -16.82
CA GLU A 205 3.41 28.14 -17.21
C GLU A 205 3.22 26.78 -17.90
N GLU A 206 3.13 26.82 -19.23
CA GLU A 206 3.40 25.68 -20.13
C GLU A 206 4.85 25.21 -19.92
N THR A 207 5.12 24.61 -18.77
CA THR A 207 6.30 23.80 -18.53
C THR A 207 5.86 22.35 -18.73
N TYR A 208 6.42 21.74 -19.78
CA TYR A 208 6.41 20.30 -19.99
C TYR A 208 7.20 19.65 -18.83
N VAL A 209 6.58 19.60 -17.64
CA VAL A 209 7.07 18.81 -16.53
C VAL A 209 6.79 17.38 -16.94
N ALA A 210 7.87 16.68 -17.25
CA ALA A 210 7.86 15.23 -17.38
C ALA A 210 7.01 14.66 -16.26
N GLU A 211 6.14 13.71 -16.64
CA GLU A 211 5.24 12.94 -15.78
C GLU A 211 5.70 13.00 -14.32
N PRO A 212 4.90 13.57 -13.40
CA PRO A 212 5.14 13.27 -12.01
C PRO A 212 5.12 11.74 -11.95
N ASP A 213 6.27 11.19 -11.61
CA ASP A 213 6.40 9.87 -11.02
C ASP A 213 5.53 9.98 -9.78
N TYR A 214 4.23 9.70 -9.97
CA TYR A 214 3.33 9.41 -8.90
C TYR A 214 3.99 8.18 -8.29
N GLU A 215 4.76 8.39 -7.22
CA GLU A 215 5.07 7.33 -6.29
C GLU A 215 3.71 6.72 -5.98
N GLU A 216 3.50 5.55 -6.58
CA GLU A 216 2.53 4.57 -6.14
C GLU A 216 2.66 4.52 -4.62
N ASP A 217 1.71 5.14 -3.92
CA ASP A 217 1.13 4.50 -2.75
C ASP A 217 0.39 3.24 -3.27
N GLU A 218 1.16 2.31 -3.83
CA GLU A 218 0.90 0.88 -3.77
C GLU A 218 1.16 0.56 -2.30
N ASP A 219 0.09 0.38 -1.53
CA ASP A 219 -0.01 -0.27 -0.21
C ASP A 219 -1.25 0.22 0.58
N GLU A 220 -2.28 0.81 -0.05
CA GLU A 220 -3.67 0.56 0.41
C GLU A 220 -4.05 -0.83 -0.13
N GLU A 221 -3.46 -1.87 0.49
CA GLU A 221 -4.02 -3.22 0.41
C GLU A 221 -5.49 -3.14 0.87
N ASP A 222 -6.36 -3.87 0.18
CA ASP A 222 -7.80 -4.01 0.38
C ASP A 222 -8.17 -4.50 1.81
N ASP A 223 -7.93 -3.69 2.85
CA ASP A 223 -8.34 -3.99 4.24
C ASP A 223 -9.89 -4.13 4.34
N ASP A 224 -10.64 -3.48 3.43
CA ASP A 224 -12.10 -3.55 3.39
C ASP A 224 -12.62 -4.93 2.91
N GLU A 225 -11.91 -5.63 2.01
CA GLU A 225 -12.34 -6.95 1.52
C GLU A 225 -12.12 -8.03 2.58
N ASP A 226 -10.98 -8.02 3.27
CA ASP A 226 -10.68 -8.94 4.37
C ASP A 226 -11.69 -8.77 5.53
N ASP A 227 -12.06 -7.52 5.86
CA ASP A 227 -13.08 -7.22 6.89
C ASP A 227 -14.48 -7.73 6.49
N GLU A 228 -14.83 -7.68 5.20
CA GLU A 228 -16.11 -8.17 4.67
C GLU A 228 -16.17 -9.71 4.65
N GLU A 229 -15.05 -10.37 4.35
CA GLU A 229 -14.90 -11.83 4.46
C GLU A 229 -15.00 -12.33 5.89
N ASP A 230 -14.30 -11.69 6.84
CA ASP A 230 -14.36 -12.02 8.27
C ASP A 230 -15.78 -11.85 8.82
N LEU A 231 -16.46 -10.77 8.44
CA LEU A 231 -17.85 -10.51 8.82
C LEU A 231 -18.83 -11.57 8.27
N PHE A 232 -18.60 -12.05 7.04
CA PHE A 232 -19.44 -13.09 6.44
C PHE A 232 -19.24 -14.45 7.13
N ILE A 233 -18.01 -14.81 7.49
CA ILE A 233 -17.71 -16.04 8.24
C ILE A 233 -18.42 -16.02 9.62
N ASP A 234 -18.36 -14.89 10.32
CA ASP A 234 -19.07 -14.71 11.59
C ASP A 234 -20.58 -14.82 11.43
N PHE A 235 -21.13 -14.23 10.36
CA PHE A 235 -22.55 -14.36 10.02
C PHE A 235 -22.97 -15.82 9.79
N VAL A 236 -22.20 -16.60 9.02
CA VAL A 236 -22.50 -18.02 8.77
C VAL A 236 -22.49 -18.81 10.09
N SER A 237 -21.54 -18.55 10.98
CA SER A 237 -21.44 -19.18 12.30
C SER A 237 -22.65 -18.85 13.20
N ILE A 238 -23.10 -17.59 13.18
CA ILE A 238 -24.30 -17.13 13.89
C ILE A 238 -25.53 -17.87 13.38
N ILE A 239 -25.70 -17.97 12.05
CA ILE A 239 -26.85 -18.64 11.44
C ILE A 239 -26.83 -20.14 11.71
N ASP A 240 -25.68 -20.81 11.66
CA ASP A 240 -25.58 -22.24 12.02
C ASP A 240 -25.94 -22.49 13.50
N THR A 241 -25.46 -21.64 14.39
CA THR A 241 -25.82 -21.67 15.82
C THR A 241 -27.32 -21.49 15.99
N PHE A 242 -27.90 -20.47 15.35
CA PHE A 242 -29.32 -20.19 15.39
C PHE A 242 -30.15 -21.35 14.84
N LEU A 243 -29.76 -21.93 13.70
CA LEU A 243 -30.41 -23.11 13.12
C LEU A 243 -30.39 -24.32 14.08
N GLY A 244 -29.32 -24.45 14.87
CA GLY A 244 -29.16 -25.48 15.88
C GLY A 244 -30.11 -25.32 17.08
N GLU A 245 -30.53 -24.09 17.37
CA GLU A 245 -31.47 -23.78 18.46
C GLU A 245 -32.95 -23.89 18.03
N LEU A 246 -33.22 -23.95 16.73
CA LEU A 246 -34.57 -24.08 16.20
C LEU A 246 -35.22 -25.44 16.53
N PRO A 247 -36.56 -25.46 16.68
CA PRO A 247 -37.29 -26.71 16.89
C PRO A 247 -37.20 -27.63 15.65
N ALA A 248 -37.16 -28.94 15.91
CA ALA A 248 -36.83 -29.96 14.90
C ALA A 248 -37.79 -30.01 13.69
N ASP A 249 -39.03 -29.55 13.85
CA ASP A 249 -40.02 -29.43 12.78
C ASP A 249 -39.64 -28.35 11.77
N GLN A 250 -39.09 -27.21 12.21
CA GLN A 250 -38.62 -26.13 11.35
C GLN A 250 -37.32 -26.48 10.63
N VAL A 251 -36.36 -27.09 11.32
CA VAL A 251 -35.14 -27.62 10.69
C VAL A 251 -35.47 -28.66 9.62
N THR A 252 -36.46 -29.53 9.89
CA THR A 252 -36.95 -30.52 8.91
C THR A 252 -37.67 -29.86 7.71
N ALA A 253 -38.32 -28.71 7.90
CA ALA A 253 -38.92 -27.96 6.82
C ALA A 253 -37.85 -27.29 5.95
N PHE A 254 -36.85 -26.67 6.58
CA PHE A 254 -35.73 -26.02 5.91
C PHE A 254 -34.87 -26.99 5.10
N THR A 255 -34.52 -28.15 5.68
CA THR A 255 -33.73 -29.20 4.98
C THR A 255 -34.42 -29.81 3.76
N LYS A 256 -35.72 -29.55 3.57
CA LYS A 256 -36.49 -29.96 2.37
C LYS A 256 -36.73 -28.80 1.40
N SER A 257 -36.33 -27.59 1.76
CA SER A 257 -36.46 -26.41 0.93
C SER A 257 -35.45 -26.44 -0.21
N ALA A 258 -35.75 -25.71 -1.29
CA ALA A 258 -34.86 -25.62 -2.45
C ALA A 258 -33.55 -24.86 -2.16
N GLY A 259 -33.54 -23.99 -1.14
CA GLY A 259 -32.36 -23.22 -0.73
C GLY A 259 -31.39 -23.98 0.19
N PHE A 260 -31.75 -25.20 0.62
CA PHE A 260 -30.89 -25.96 1.54
C PHE A 260 -29.56 -26.38 0.89
N ASP A 261 -29.56 -26.64 -0.42
CA ASP A 261 -28.34 -27.04 -1.14
C ASP A 261 -27.32 -25.89 -1.23
N THR A 262 -27.79 -24.66 -1.44
CA THR A 262 -26.97 -23.44 -1.39
C THR A 262 -26.47 -23.17 0.02
N TYR A 263 -27.37 -23.22 1.01
CA TYR A 263 -27.00 -23.11 2.43
C TYR A 263 -25.90 -24.08 2.81
N ARG A 264 -26.04 -25.36 2.43
CA ARG A 264 -25.07 -26.40 2.75
C ARG A 264 -23.71 -26.13 2.10
N THR A 265 -23.69 -25.70 0.85
CA THR A 265 -22.44 -25.44 0.12
C THR A 265 -21.65 -24.32 0.78
N VAL A 266 -22.30 -23.18 1.00
CA VAL A 266 -21.67 -21.98 1.58
C VAL A 266 -21.37 -22.18 3.07
N ALA A 267 -22.27 -22.79 3.85
CA ALA A 267 -22.02 -23.04 5.27
C ALA A 267 -20.91 -24.07 5.54
N SER A 268 -20.55 -24.90 4.56
CA SER A 268 -19.45 -25.87 4.72
C SER A 268 -18.08 -25.22 4.51
N ASP A 269 -18.01 -24.16 3.71
CA ASP A 269 -16.77 -23.49 3.30
C ASP A 269 -17.01 -22.00 3.00
N PRO A 270 -17.29 -21.18 4.04
CA PRO A 270 -17.70 -19.79 3.86
C PRO A 270 -16.57 -18.89 3.32
N GLU A 271 -15.32 -19.23 3.61
CA GLU A 271 -14.12 -18.52 3.15
C GLU A 271 -13.92 -18.65 1.62
N SER A 272 -14.37 -19.77 1.04
CA SER A 272 -14.23 -20.03 -0.41
C SER A 272 -15.42 -19.54 -1.27
N ALA A 273 -16.49 -19.08 -0.64
CA ALA A 273 -17.72 -18.68 -1.33
C ALA A 273 -17.54 -17.34 -2.04
N ASP A 274 -17.94 -17.27 -3.31
CA ASP A 274 -17.96 -16.03 -4.08
C ASP A 274 -19.17 -15.15 -3.71
N ASP A 275 -19.16 -13.88 -4.11
CA ASP A 275 -20.21 -12.91 -3.77
C ASP A 275 -21.60 -13.32 -4.26
N ASP A 276 -21.68 -14.00 -5.41
CA ASP A 276 -22.94 -14.51 -5.96
C ASP A 276 -23.52 -15.60 -5.02
N ASP A 277 -22.69 -16.56 -4.59
CA ASP A 277 -23.07 -17.60 -3.63
C ASP A 277 -23.40 -17.02 -2.25
N ARG A 278 -22.67 -15.99 -1.79
CA ARG A 278 -22.93 -15.28 -0.52
C ARG A 278 -24.28 -14.55 -0.55
N ALA A 279 -24.62 -13.88 -1.66
CA ALA A 279 -25.90 -13.24 -1.84
C ALA A 279 -27.05 -14.26 -1.90
N GLU A 280 -26.88 -15.36 -2.63
CA GLU A 280 -27.87 -16.44 -2.65
C GLU A 280 -28.08 -17.03 -1.25
N PHE A 281 -27.00 -17.26 -0.50
CA PHE A 281 -27.06 -17.71 0.90
C PHE A 281 -27.87 -16.74 1.77
N PHE A 282 -27.61 -15.44 1.67
CA PHE A 282 -28.34 -14.43 2.42
C PHE A 282 -29.85 -14.48 2.11
N THR A 283 -30.25 -14.58 0.84
CA THR A 283 -31.68 -14.69 0.48
C THR A 283 -32.34 -15.95 1.05
N VAL A 284 -31.62 -17.07 1.10
CA VAL A 284 -32.10 -18.31 1.71
C VAL A 284 -32.30 -18.14 3.22
N VAL A 285 -31.38 -17.45 3.89
CA VAL A 285 -31.45 -17.17 5.33
C VAL A 285 -32.56 -16.16 5.66
N ASP A 286 -32.69 -15.09 4.89
CA ASP A 286 -33.73 -14.07 5.07
C ASP A 286 -35.14 -14.66 4.88
N THR A 287 -35.33 -15.49 3.85
CA THR A 287 -36.60 -16.20 3.65
C THR A 287 -36.89 -17.20 4.77
N LEU A 288 -35.87 -17.83 5.34
CA LEU A 288 -36.01 -18.71 6.49
C LEU A 288 -36.42 -17.91 7.74
N LEU A 289 -35.75 -16.81 8.05
CA LEU A 289 -36.07 -15.91 9.17
C LEU A 289 -37.48 -15.32 9.04
N GLY A 290 -37.88 -14.90 7.84
CA GLY A 290 -39.23 -14.41 7.57
C GLY A 290 -40.34 -15.46 7.68
N GLY A 291 -39.98 -16.75 7.67
CA GLY A 291 -40.91 -17.88 7.87
C GLY A 291 -41.09 -18.29 9.33
N MET A 292 -40.33 -17.70 10.26
CA MET A 292 -40.33 -18.10 11.67
C MET A 292 -41.44 -17.43 12.48
N PRO A 293 -41.87 -18.03 13.61
CA PRO A 293 -42.76 -17.36 14.56
C PRO A 293 -42.10 -16.11 15.14
N ASP A 294 -42.89 -15.04 15.30
CA ASP A 294 -42.45 -13.72 15.77
C ASP A 294 -41.59 -13.81 17.05
N ASP A 295 -41.91 -14.73 17.96
CA ASP A 295 -41.17 -14.91 19.22
C ASP A 295 -39.68 -15.25 19.00
N ALA A 296 -39.36 -16.09 18.01
CA ALA A 296 -37.98 -16.49 17.70
C ALA A 296 -37.21 -15.40 16.94
N VAL A 297 -37.92 -14.65 16.08
CA VAL A 297 -37.34 -13.49 15.37
C VAL A 297 -37.07 -12.35 16.36
N ILE A 298 -37.96 -12.14 17.34
CA ILE A 298 -37.76 -11.14 18.40
C ILE A 298 -36.54 -11.47 19.25
N GLU A 299 -36.35 -12.75 19.62
CA GLU A 299 -35.17 -13.19 20.37
C GLU A 299 -33.87 -12.97 19.57
N PHE A 300 -33.87 -13.30 18.28
CA PHE A 300 -32.73 -13.06 17.40
C PHE A 300 -32.43 -11.56 17.21
N THR A 301 -33.45 -10.74 16.92
CA THR A 301 -33.29 -9.28 16.70
C THR A 301 -32.88 -8.50 17.95
N GLN A 302 -33.08 -9.07 19.15
CA GLN A 302 -32.62 -8.51 20.41
C GLN A 302 -31.21 -8.95 20.80
N SER A 303 -30.64 -9.92 20.08
CA SER A 303 -29.27 -10.39 20.30
C SER A 303 -28.25 -9.45 19.67
N GLU A 304 -27.05 -9.40 20.26
CA GLU A 304 -25.91 -8.64 19.72
C GLU A 304 -25.53 -9.14 18.30
N ASN A 305 -25.85 -10.39 17.98
CA ASN A 305 -25.61 -11.00 16.67
C ASN A 305 -26.47 -10.41 15.54
N PHE A 306 -27.52 -9.65 15.87
CA PHE A 306 -28.36 -9.00 14.87
C PHE A 306 -27.64 -7.84 14.16
N GLU A 307 -26.63 -7.24 14.79
CA GLU A 307 -25.84 -6.17 14.16
C GLU A 307 -25.06 -6.70 12.96
N ILE A 308 -24.48 -7.90 13.08
CA ILE A 308 -23.78 -8.60 11.99
C ILE A 308 -24.75 -8.97 10.86
N TYR A 309 -25.95 -9.48 11.20
CA TYR A 309 -27.01 -9.74 10.21
C TYR A 309 -27.38 -8.48 9.42
N ARG A 310 -27.50 -7.34 10.11
CA ARG A 310 -27.86 -6.06 9.50
C ARG A 310 -26.75 -5.54 8.60
N ALA A 311 -25.49 -5.67 9.00
CA ALA A 311 -24.34 -5.25 8.21
C ALA A 311 -24.23 -6.07 6.92
N ILE A 312 -24.28 -7.40 7.02
CA ILE A 312 -24.31 -8.32 5.86
C ILE A 312 -25.53 -8.06 4.97
N GLY A 313 -26.69 -7.79 5.57
CA GLY A 313 -27.88 -7.41 4.83
C GLY A 313 -27.76 -6.08 4.10
N ALA A 314 -26.92 -5.14 4.55
CA ALA A 314 -26.68 -3.90 3.80
C ALA A 314 -25.81 -4.13 2.56
N ILE A 315 -24.97 -5.18 2.58
CA ILE A 315 -24.04 -5.56 1.52
C ILE A 315 -24.77 -6.40 0.46
N TYR A 316 -25.54 -7.41 0.89
CA TYR A 316 -26.09 -8.45 0.01
C TYR A 316 -27.63 -8.38 -0.23
N SER A 317 -28.31 -7.31 0.20
CA SER A 317 -29.78 -7.12 0.00
C SER A 317 -30.19 -6.69 -1.41
#